data_AF-A0A7M3Z6D5-F1
#
_entry.id   AF-A0A7M3Z6D5-F1
#
_cell.length_a   1.000
_cell.length_b   1.000
_cell.length_c   1.000
_cell.angle_alpha   90.00
_cell.angle_beta   90.00
_cell.angle_gamma   90.00
#
_symmetry.space_group_name_H-M   'P 1'
#
loop_
_entity.id
_entity.type
_entity.pdbx_description
1 polymer ?
#
loop_
_entity_poly.entity_id
_entity_poly.type
_entity_poly.pdbx_seq_one_letter_code
_entity_poly.pdbx_strand_id
1 'polypeptide(L)' 'MKTALDETMITGVEHLIPLHRRIMDEEDFNNGDITIQYIDMHQELLG' A
#
# COMPACT_ATOMS: atom_id res chain seq x y z
N MET A 1 4.10 5.21 9.55
CA MET A 1 3.01 4.29 9.16
C MET A 1 3.54 2.89 8.84
N LYS A 2 4.64 2.77 8.10
CA LYS A 2 5.29 1.48 7.76
C LYS A 2 5.47 0.53 8.96
N THR A 3 6.13 0.96 10.03
CA THR A 3 6.31 0.16 11.26
C THR A 3 5.00 -0.36 11.84
N ALA A 4 3.94 0.46 11.89
CA ALA A 4 2.65 0.03 12.39
C ALA A 4 1.99 -1.04 11.49
N LEU A 5 2.12 -0.91 10.17
CA LEU A 5 1.64 -1.91 9.21
C LEU A 5 2.46 -3.20 9.28
N ASP A 6 3.74 -3.13 9.62
CA ASP A 6 4.62 -4.29 9.79
C ASP A 6 4.31 -5.07 11.07
N GLU A 7 4.03 -4.35 12.15
CA GLU A 7 3.71 -4.93 13.47
C GLU A 7 2.25 -5.40 13.59
N THR A 8 1.34 -4.87 12.76
CA THR A 8 -0.08 -5.26 12.82
C THR A 8 -0.27 -6.67 12.29
N MET A 9 -0.79 -7.54 13.14
CA MET A 9 -1.17 -8.91 12.80
C MET A 9 -2.68 -9.08 12.91
N ILE A 10 -3.34 -9.33 11.78
CA ILE A 10 -4.76 -9.70 11.71
C ILE A 10 -4.83 -11.09 11.09
N THR A 11 -5.60 -11.98 11.70
CA THR A 11 -5.74 -13.37 11.23
C THR A 11 -7.22 -13.74 11.14
N GLY A 12 -7.56 -14.69 10.27
CA GLY A 12 -8.92 -15.20 10.10
C GLY A 12 -9.85 -14.34 9.24
N VAL A 13 -9.37 -13.20 8.72
CA VAL A 13 -10.09 -12.36 7.75
C VAL A 13 -9.14 -11.80 6.70
N GLU A 14 -9.67 -11.53 5.51
CA GLU A 14 -8.95 -10.77 4.49
C GLU A 14 -8.87 -9.29 4.89
N HIS A 15 -7.74 -8.67 4.56
CA HIS A 15 -7.48 -7.28 4.93
C HIS A 15 -6.52 -6.60 3.96
N LEU A 16 -6.57 -5.27 3.91
CA LEU A 16 -5.80 -4.47 2.95
C LEU A 16 -4.37 -4.13 3.40
N ILE A 17 -3.88 -4.67 4.51
CA ILE A 17 -2.50 -4.44 4.98
C ILE A 17 -1.45 -4.72 3.89
N PRO A 18 -1.51 -5.81 3.12
CA PRO A 18 -0.54 -6.07 2.04
C PRO A 18 -0.56 -5.01 0.94
N LEU A 19 -1.74 -4.48 0.58
CA LEU A 19 -1.86 -3.38 -0.38
C LEU A 19 -1.17 -2.12 0.15
N HIS A 20 -1.44 -1.75 1.40
CA HIS A 20 -0.83 -0.56 2.00
C HIS A 20 0.68 -0.69 2.13
N ARG A 21 1.22 -1.89 2.41
CA ARG A 21 2.67 -2.12 2.40
C ARG A 21 3.27 -1.87 1.02
N ARG A 22 2.65 -2.39 -0.05
CA ARG A 22 3.09 -2.17 -1.43
C ARG A 22 3.08 -0.68 -1.80
N ILE A 23 2.03 0.05 -1.43
CA ILE A 23 1.95 1.51 -1.63
C ILE A 23 3.07 2.24 -0.89
N MET A 24 3.36 1.86 0.36
CA MET A 24 4.43 2.49 1.15
C MET A 24 5.85 2.23 0.61
N ASP A 25 6.02 1.19 -0.22
CA ASP A 25 7.29 0.83 -0.86
C ASP A 25 7.41 1.36 -2.30
N GLU A 26 6.35 1.96 -2.85
CA GLU A 26 6.30 2.49 -4.21
C GLU A 26 6.97 3.88 -4.31
N GLU A 27 7.63 4.16 -5.43
CA GLU A 27 8.50 5.32 -5.60
C GLU A 27 7.71 6.63 -5.73
N ASP A 28 6.64 6.65 -6.53
CA ASP A 28 5.79 7.84 -6.72
C ASP A 28 5.12 8.23 -5.39
N PHE A 29 4.65 7.26 -4.61
CA PHE A 29 4.11 7.48 -3.28
C PHE A 29 5.15 8.08 -2.31
N ASN A 30 6.38 7.55 -2.32
CA ASN A 30 7.45 8.07 -1.48
C ASN A 30 7.95 9.46 -1.91
N ASN A 31 7.90 9.76 -3.21
CA ASN A 31 8.23 11.06 -3.78
C ASN A 31 7.08 12.09 -3.62
N GLY A 32 5.89 11.63 -3.23
CA GLY A 32 4.68 12.44 -3.10
C GLY A 32 4.03 12.79 -4.44
N ASP A 33 4.41 12.10 -5.51
CA ASP A 33 3.84 12.25 -6.86
C ASP A 33 2.55 11.41 -7.00
N ILE A 34 1.53 11.79 -6.21
CA ILE A 34 0.26 11.07 -6.15
C ILE A 34 -0.88 11.91 -6.71
N THR A 35 -1.76 11.25 -7.46
CA THR A 35 -2.99 11.85 -7.98
C THR A 35 -4.21 11.04 -7.55
N ILE A 36 -5.42 11.54 -7.83
CA ILE A 36 -6.65 10.77 -7.59
C ILE A 36 -6.73 9.49 -8.44
N GLN A 37 -5.91 9.37 -9.48
CA GLN A 37 -5.83 8.20 -10.36
C GLN A 37 -4.66 7.26 -9.99
N TYR A 38 -3.93 7.54 -8.91
CA TYR A 38 -2.73 6.77 -8.53
C TYR A 38 -2.96 5.24 -8.51
N ILE A 39 -4.01 4.76 -7.86
CA ILE A 39 -4.29 3.31 -7.83
C ILE A 39 -4.63 2.75 -9.22
N ASP A 40 -5.31 3.53 -10.07
CA ASP A 40 -5.64 3.12 -11.44
C ASP A 40 -4.41 3.09 -12.35
N MET A 41 -3.41 3.92 -12.05
CA MET A 41 -2.14 3.98 -12.78
C MET A 41 -1.16 2.88 -12.33
N HIS A 42 -1.26 2.46 -11.06
CA HIS A 42 -0.37 1.50 -10.41
C HIS A 42 -1.08 0.17 -10.16
N GLN A 43 -1.69 -0.41 -11.21
CA GLN A 43 -2.45 -1.67 -11.11
C GLN A 43 -1.58 -2.85 -10.64
N GLU A 44 -0.27 -2.80 -10.85
CA GLU A 44 0.70 -3.77 -10.33
C GLU A 44 0.70 -3.86 -8.79
N LEU A 45 0.24 -2.82 -8.09
CA LEU A 45 0.09 -2.82 -6.64
C LEU A 45 -1.14 -3.61 -6.16
N LEU A 46 -2.07 -3.98 -7.04
CA LEU A 46 -3.26 -4.74 -6.66
C LEU A 46 -2.97 -6.24 -6.55
N GLY A 47 -2.00 -6.77 -7.32
CA GLY A 47 -1.56 -8.17 -7.26
C GLY A 47 -2.29 -9.06 -8.25
#